data_AF-A0A4Q0YIV6-F1
#
_entry.id   AF-A0A4Q0YIV6-F1
#
_cell.length_a   1.000
_cell.length_b   1.000
_cell.length_c   1.000
_cell.angle_alpha   90.00
_cell.angle_beta   90.00
_cell.angle_gamma   90.00
#
_symmetry.space_group_name_H-M   'P 1'
#
loop_
_entity.id
_entity.type
_entity.pdbx_description
1 polymer ?
#
loop_
_entity_poly.entity_id
_entity_poly.type
_entity_poly.pdbx_seq_one_letter_code
_entity_poly.pdbx_strand_id
1 'polypeptide(L)'
;MSTKTVDLNIRNQARQKYWQGYAVAEISRQLEVPYATVDSWKRREKWDDAPVALRVESAIDIRLCQLINKTEKTERDFNEIELLTKSLERTARIRRYEAGGTEADLNPKIRKRNQGKQQKTGKNFLPEQAVKELNKAFKSSLFPYQRVWLEARDNNRIRNILKSRQIGATWYFAREAAMDAIANGTNQIFLSASKAQAHVFRQYILQFVKDVTGVELRGDPITLSFCNS
;
A
#
# COMPACT_ATOMS: atom_id res chain seq x y z
N MET A 1 -2.28 -48.42 -11.38
CA MET A 1 -1.60 -47.14 -11.06
C MET A 1 -0.19 -47.50 -10.63
N SER A 2 0.75 -47.55 -11.57
CA SER A 2 1.82 -48.55 -11.55
C SER A 2 3.22 -47.93 -11.53
N THR A 3 4.07 -48.45 -10.63
CA THR A 3 5.54 -48.36 -10.59
C THR A 3 6.22 -46.99 -10.51
N LYS A 4 5.85 -45.98 -11.31
CA LYS A 4 6.51 -44.65 -11.31
C LYS A 4 6.28 -43.84 -10.03
N THR A 5 5.08 -43.92 -9.47
CA THR A 5 4.71 -43.18 -8.24
C THR A 5 5.41 -43.76 -6.99
N VAL A 6 5.65 -45.08 -6.99
CA VAL A 6 6.36 -45.78 -5.90
C VAL A 6 7.85 -45.42 -5.91
N ASP A 7 8.47 -45.35 -7.09
CA ASP A 7 9.88 -44.95 -7.26
C ASP A 7 10.15 -43.51 -6.78
N LEU A 8 9.24 -42.57 -7.04
CA LEU A 8 9.39 -41.18 -6.61
C LEU A 8 9.31 -41.01 -5.09
N ASN A 9 8.43 -41.76 -4.42
CA ASN A 9 8.29 -41.72 -2.96
C ASN A 9 9.54 -42.28 -2.27
N ILE A 10 10.04 -43.43 -2.72
CA ILE A 10 11.25 -44.07 -2.18
C ILE A 10 12.48 -43.16 -2.36
N ARG A 11 12.61 -42.53 -3.53
CA ARG A 11 13.69 -41.57 -3.81
C ARG A 11 13.66 -40.36 -2.86
N ASN A 12 12.48 -39.80 -2.60
CA ASN A 12 12.32 -38.68 -1.66
C ASN A 12 12.68 -39.09 -0.23
N GLN A 13 12.28 -40.30 0.20
CA GLN A 13 12.65 -40.84 1.51
C GLN A 13 14.16 -41.05 1.65
N ALA A 14 14.82 -41.57 0.61
CA ALA A 14 16.27 -41.73 0.56
C ALA A 14 17.00 -40.37 0.72
N ARG A 15 16.53 -39.34 0.00
CA ARG A 15 17.07 -37.97 0.08
C ARG A 15 16.93 -37.39 1.49
N GLN A 16 15.77 -37.59 2.13
CA GLN A 16 15.55 -37.09 3.48
C GLN A 16 16.47 -37.78 4.50
N LYS A 17 16.61 -39.10 4.44
CA LYS A 17 17.54 -39.85 5.31
C LYS A 17 18.98 -39.39 5.09
N TYR A 18 19.37 -39.10 3.84
CA TYR A 18 20.68 -38.54 3.57
C TYR A 18 20.91 -37.20 4.29
N TRP A 19 19.95 -36.27 4.21
CA TRP A 19 20.03 -34.99 4.92
C TRP A 19 19.90 -35.08 6.44
N GLN A 20 19.42 -36.20 6.98
CA GLN A 20 19.46 -36.53 8.41
C GLN A 20 20.83 -37.04 8.86
N GLY A 21 21.78 -37.27 7.94
CA GLY A 21 23.13 -37.71 8.24
C GLY A 21 23.39 -39.21 8.05
N TYR A 22 22.42 -39.97 7.52
CA TYR A 22 22.63 -41.38 7.24
C TYR A 22 23.55 -41.59 6.02
N ALA A 23 24.51 -42.52 6.13
CA ALA A 23 25.35 -42.90 5.02
C ALA A 23 24.55 -43.61 3.91
N VAL A 24 24.98 -43.50 2.64
CA VAL A 24 24.31 -44.13 1.49
C VAL A 24 24.16 -45.65 1.67
N ALA A 25 25.13 -46.30 2.30
CA ALA A 25 25.07 -47.73 2.63
C ALA A 25 23.99 -48.07 3.67
N GLU A 26 23.75 -47.18 4.63
CA GLU A 26 22.66 -47.33 5.61
C GLU A 26 21.30 -47.19 4.93
N ILE A 27 21.16 -46.16 4.08
CA ILE A 27 19.92 -45.85 3.36
C ILE A 27 19.54 -46.99 2.42
N SER A 28 20.52 -47.53 1.70
CA SER A 28 20.35 -48.70 0.81
C SER A 28 19.78 -49.90 1.56
N ARG A 29 20.31 -50.20 2.76
CA ARG A 29 19.80 -51.29 3.62
C ARG A 29 18.40 -51.02 4.14
N GLN A 30 18.13 -49.81 4.63
CA GLN A 30 16.85 -49.47 5.25
C GLN A 30 15.68 -49.37 4.26
N LEU A 31 15.95 -48.97 3.01
CA LEU A 31 14.92 -48.81 1.98
C LEU A 31 14.88 -49.97 0.98
N GLU A 32 15.74 -50.97 1.15
CA GLU A 32 15.88 -52.13 0.25
C GLU A 32 16.14 -51.71 -1.22
N VAL A 33 16.86 -50.61 -1.42
CA VAL A 33 17.23 -50.09 -2.74
C VAL A 33 18.72 -50.36 -2.98
N PRO A 34 19.14 -50.81 -4.18
CA PRO A 34 20.55 -51.02 -4.50
C PRO A 34 21.41 -49.77 -4.24
N TYR A 35 22.57 -49.94 -3.62
CA TYR A 35 23.50 -48.84 -3.30
C TYR A 35 23.78 -47.94 -4.50
N ALA A 36 24.07 -48.54 -5.66
CA ALA A 36 24.37 -47.81 -6.90
C ALA A 36 23.22 -46.89 -7.33
N THR A 37 21.97 -47.28 -7.06
CA THR A 37 20.79 -46.47 -7.36
C THR A 37 20.72 -45.24 -6.45
N VAL A 38 20.95 -45.41 -5.14
CA VAL A 38 20.96 -44.30 -4.17
C VAL A 38 22.13 -43.35 -4.42
N ASP A 39 23.33 -43.87 -4.71
CA ASP A 39 24.50 -43.05 -5.08
C ASP A 39 24.26 -42.25 -6.37
N SER A 40 23.65 -42.89 -7.37
CA SER A 40 23.25 -42.22 -8.61
C SER A 40 22.28 -41.07 -8.36
N TRP A 41 21.27 -41.24 -7.49
CA TRP A 41 20.33 -40.16 -7.14
C TRP A 41 21.04 -39.01 -6.43
N LYS A 42 21.87 -39.33 -5.43
CA LYS A 42 22.68 -38.37 -4.68
C LYS A 42 23.49 -37.47 -5.62
N ARG A 43 24.18 -38.08 -6.60
CA ARG A 43 25.05 -37.36 -7.54
C ARG A 43 24.26 -36.54 -8.56
N ARG A 44 23.21 -37.09 -9.15
CA ARG A 44 22.40 -36.39 -10.17
C ARG A 44 21.66 -35.18 -9.60
N GLU A 45 21.12 -35.32 -8.39
CA GLU A 45 20.36 -34.26 -7.71
C GLU A 45 21.23 -33.41 -6.78
N LYS A 46 22.55 -33.64 -6.73
CA LYS A 46 23.53 -32.88 -5.95
C LYS A 46 23.08 -32.67 -4.49
N TRP A 47 22.75 -33.77 -3.81
CA TRP A 47 22.20 -33.69 -2.45
C TRP A 47 23.13 -32.98 -1.45
N ASP A 48 24.45 -33.02 -1.71
CA ASP A 48 25.47 -32.33 -0.91
C ASP A 48 25.37 -30.80 -1.02
N ASP A 49 25.04 -30.29 -2.21
CA ASP A 49 24.97 -28.85 -2.52
C ASP A 49 23.60 -28.23 -2.21
N ALA A 50 22.65 -29.03 -1.73
CA ALA A 50 21.28 -28.57 -1.48
C ALA A 50 21.25 -27.44 -0.42
N PRO A 51 20.63 -26.27 -0.71
CA PRO A 51 20.50 -25.17 0.25
C PRO A 51 19.78 -25.61 1.53
N VAL A 52 20.15 -25.04 2.68
CA VAL A 52 19.53 -25.35 3.98
C VAL A 52 18.01 -25.17 3.93
N ALA A 53 17.53 -24.11 3.28
CA ALA A 53 16.09 -23.87 3.08
C ALA A 53 15.40 -25.05 2.37
N LEU A 54 16.02 -25.65 1.35
CA LEU A 54 15.48 -26.82 0.65
C LEU A 54 15.42 -28.08 1.52
N ARG A 55 16.44 -28.30 2.35
CA ARG A 55 16.45 -29.44 3.28
C ARG A 55 15.32 -29.31 4.31
N VAL A 56 15.14 -28.11 4.85
CA VAL A 56 14.07 -27.79 5.81
C VAL A 56 12.69 -27.93 5.18
N GLU A 57 12.49 -27.40 3.97
CA GLU A 57 11.22 -27.54 3.24
C GLU A 57 10.84 -28.99 2.99
N SER A 58 11.79 -29.82 2.58
CA SER A 58 11.53 -31.24 2.36
C SER A 58 11.14 -31.97 3.65
N ALA A 59 11.67 -31.58 4.81
CA ALA A 59 11.28 -32.14 6.08
C ALA A 59 9.87 -31.68 6.51
N ILE A 60 9.56 -30.40 6.27
CA ILE A 60 8.23 -29.81 6.53
C ILE A 60 7.16 -30.49 5.66
N ASP A 61 7.41 -30.63 4.35
CA ASP A 61 6.50 -31.24 3.38
C ASP A 61 6.10 -32.67 3.77
N ILE A 62 7.10 -33.48 4.15
CA ILE A 62 6.88 -34.88 4.57
C ILE A 62 6.05 -34.93 5.85
N ARG A 63 6.36 -34.09 6.84
CA ARG A 63 5.60 -34.06 8.09
C ARG A 63 4.18 -33.55 7.87
N LEU A 64 4.01 -32.55 7.03
CA LEU A 64 2.70 -32.00 6.67
C LEU A 64 1.84 -33.05 5.97
N CYS A 65 2.39 -33.80 5.00
CA CYS A 65 1.68 -34.91 4.36
C CYS A 65 1.26 -35.99 5.37
N GLN A 66 2.12 -36.34 6.34
CA GLN A 66 1.77 -37.28 7.40
C GLN A 66 0.59 -36.80 8.24
N LEU A 67 0.61 -35.53 8.67
CA LEU A 67 -0.45 -34.94 9.48
C LEU A 67 -1.77 -34.81 8.71
N ILE A 68 -1.70 -34.45 7.42
CA ILE A 68 -2.87 -34.35 6.53
C ILE A 68 -3.52 -35.72 6.36
N ASN A 69 -2.74 -36.78 6.16
CA ASN A 69 -3.24 -38.14 5.95
C ASN A 69 -3.71 -38.84 7.23
N LYS A 70 -3.48 -38.26 8.41
CA LYS A 70 -3.97 -38.79 9.69
C LYS A 70 -5.51 -38.79 9.71
N THR A 71 -6.12 -39.95 9.97
CA THR A 71 -7.58 -40.15 9.96
C THR A 71 -8.30 -39.36 11.05
N GLU A 72 -7.78 -39.44 12.28
CA GLU A 72 -8.28 -38.68 13.42
C GLU A 72 -7.28 -37.59 13.81
N LYS A 73 -7.70 -36.33 13.64
CA LYS A 73 -6.88 -35.16 13.96
C LYS A 73 -7.28 -34.59 15.31
N THR A 74 -6.29 -34.32 16.13
CA THR A 74 -6.41 -33.62 17.41
C THR A 74 -6.13 -32.13 17.22
N GLU A 75 -6.52 -31.31 18.20
CA GLU A 75 -6.19 -29.88 18.23
C GLU A 75 -4.67 -29.63 18.10
N ARG A 76 -3.85 -30.51 18.71
CA ARG A 76 -2.39 -30.47 18.57
C ARG A 76 -1.94 -30.67 17.13
N ASP A 77 -2.57 -31.58 16.38
CA ASP A 77 -2.22 -31.82 14.97
C ASP A 77 -2.55 -30.59 14.11
N PHE A 78 -3.70 -29.94 14.35
CA PHE A 78 -4.06 -28.71 13.64
C PHE A 78 -3.08 -27.56 13.92
N ASN A 79 -2.68 -27.40 15.18
CA ASN A 79 -1.66 -26.41 15.55
C ASN A 79 -0.30 -26.71 14.90
N GLU A 80 0.09 -27.98 14.84
CA GLU A 80 1.34 -28.39 14.16
C GLU A 80 1.27 -28.10 12.65
N ILE A 81 0.15 -28.40 11.98
CA ILE A 81 -0.09 -28.07 10.57
C ILE A 81 0.05 -26.55 10.33
N GLU A 82 -0.54 -25.73 11.20
CA GLU A 82 -0.46 -24.27 11.08
C GLU A 82 0.99 -23.77 11.20
N LEU A 83 1.73 -24.26 12.20
CA LEU A 83 3.13 -23.89 12.43
C LEU A 83 4.05 -24.35 11.29
N LEU A 84 3.83 -25.55 10.75
CA LEU A 84 4.57 -26.07 9.60
C LEU A 84 4.29 -25.25 8.34
N THR A 85 3.03 -24.89 8.09
CA THR A 85 2.63 -24.06 6.94
C THR A 85 3.24 -22.65 7.02
N LYS A 86 3.25 -22.03 8.21
CA LYS A 86 3.94 -20.75 8.45
C LYS A 86 5.44 -20.83 8.22
N SER A 87 6.06 -21.96 8.60
CA SER A 87 7.49 -22.20 8.39
C SER A 87 7.82 -22.34 6.91
N LEU A 88 6.96 -22.99 6.14
CA LEU A 88 7.06 -23.11 4.67
C LEU A 88 6.99 -21.74 3.97
N GLU A 89 6.09 -20.87 4.43
CA GLU A 89 6.02 -19.49 3.91
C GLU A 89 7.33 -18.73 4.16
N ARG A 90 7.95 -18.95 5.32
CA ARG A 90 9.23 -18.31 5.68
C ARG A 90 10.39 -18.78 4.82
N THR A 91 10.49 -20.08 4.51
CA THR A 91 11.54 -20.60 3.63
C THR A 91 11.36 -20.10 2.20
N ALA A 92 10.12 -20.00 1.71
CA ALA A 92 9.82 -19.41 0.40
C ALA A 92 10.26 -17.92 0.31
N ARG A 93 10.07 -17.15 1.39
CA ARG A 93 10.56 -15.76 1.49
C ARG A 93 12.09 -15.67 1.46
N ILE A 94 12.78 -16.56 2.19
CA ILE A 94 14.25 -16.63 2.19
C ILE A 94 14.77 -16.91 0.77
N ARG A 95 14.19 -17.89 0.07
CA ARG A 95 14.56 -18.17 -1.33
C ARG A 95 14.35 -17.00 -2.27
N ARG A 96 13.22 -16.30 -2.14
CA ARG A 96 12.94 -15.11 -2.96
C ARG A 96 14.01 -14.03 -2.73
N TYR A 97 14.44 -13.85 -1.49
CA TYR A 97 15.52 -12.93 -1.14
C TYR A 97 16.87 -13.38 -1.74
N GLU A 98 17.24 -14.66 -1.58
CA GLU A 98 18.46 -15.23 -2.17
C GLU A 98 18.50 -15.13 -3.71
N ALA A 99 17.35 -15.19 -4.37
CA ALA A 99 17.20 -15.08 -5.82
C ALA A 99 17.15 -13.62 -6.36
N GLY A 100 17.57 -12.63 -5.56
CA GLY A 100 17.60 -11.20 -5.96
C GLY A 100 16.38 -10.40 -5.51
N GLY A 101 15.61 -10.92 -4.55
CA GLY A 101 14.53 -10.21 -3.88
C GLY A 101 15.02 -9.09 -2.98
N THR A 102 14.07 -8.38 -2.37
CA THR A 102 14.35 -7.24 -1.49
C THR A 102 14.21 -7.62 -0.02
N GLU A 103 14.80 -6.85 0.88
CA GLU A 103 14.64 -7.05 2.33
C GLU A 103 13.16 -7.04 2.77
N ALA A 104 12.30 -6.37 2.00
CA ALA A 104 10.85 -6.37 2.19
C ALA A 104 10.17 -7.74 1.94
N ASP A 105 10.86 -8.68 1.29
CA ASP A 105 10.41 -10.07 1.12
C ASP A 105 10.65 -10.91 2.38
N LEU A 106 11.71 -10.61 3.15
CA LEU A 106 12.01 -11.27 4.43
C LEU A 106 11.06 -10.82 5.55
N ASN A 107 10.71 -9.53 5.56
CA ASN A 107 9.87 -8.95 6.60
C ASN A 107 8.61 -8.27 6.01
N PRO A 108 7.43 -8.91 6.09
CA PRO A 108 6.18 -8.33 5.59
C PRO A 108 5.77 -7.05 6.34
N LYS A 109 6.32 -6.79 7.54
CA LYS A 109 6.10 -5.50 8.24
C LYS A 109 6.70 -4.33 7.48
N ILE A 110 7.76 -4.52 6.70
CA ILE A 110 8.35 -3.48 5.84
C ILE A 110 7.37 -3.10 4.72
N ARG A 111 6.73 -4.08 4.09
CA ARG A 111 5.66 -3.84 3.11
C ARG A 111 4.48 -3.11 3.73
N LYS A 112 4.03 -3.52 4.92
CA LYS A 112 2.95 -2.81 5.65
C LYS A 112 3.33 -1.37 6.05
N ARG A 113 4.59 -1.13 6.43
CA ARG A 113 5.12 0.21 6.72
C ARG A 113 5.14 1.09 5.46
N ASN A 114 5.45 0.52 4.31
CA ASN A 114 5.47 1.23 3.03
C ASN A 114 4.07 1.40 2.41
N GLN A 115 3.11 0.51 2.72
CA GLN A 115 1.70 0.68 2.34
C GLN A 115 1.05 1.91 3.04
N GLY A 116 1.48 2.25 4.26
CA GLY A 116 1.12 3.52 4.93
C GLY A 116 1.74 4.77 4.30
N LYS A 117 2.70 4.60 3.39
CA LYS A 117 3.16 5.62 2.43
C LYS A 117 2.49 5.40 1.07
N GLN A 118 1.18 5.13 1.04
CA GLN A 118 0.38 5.52 -0.12
C GLN A 118 0.79 6.96 -0.46
N GLN A 119 1.17 7.17 -1.72
CA GLN A 119 1.41 8.49 -2.31
C GLN A 119 0.38 9.44 -1.72
N LYS A 120 0.81 10.32 -0.81
CA LYS A 120 -0.02 11.40 -0.34
C LYS A 120 -0.35 12.19 -1.61
N THR A 121 -1.58 12.08 -2.08
CA THR A 121 -2.23 13.19 -2.76
C THR A 121 -1.79 14.44 -2.00
N GLY A 122 -1.16 15.39 -2.69
CA GLY A 122 -0.43 16.49 -2.05
C GLY A 122 -1.24 17.12 -0.91
N LYS A 123 -0.58 17.70 0.09
CA LYS A 123 -1.30 18.44 1.14
C LYS A 123 -2.30 19.39 0.46
N ASN A 124 -3.54 19.42 0.97
CA ASN A 124 -4.62 20.24 0.41
C ASN A 124 -4.95 19.90 -1.06
N PHE A 125 -5.01 18.61 -1.41
CA PHE A 125 -5.41 18.16 -2.73
C PHE A 125 -6.91 18.34 -2.97
N LEU A 126 -7.27 18.95 -4.10
CA LEU A 126 -8.65 19.09 -4.55
C LEU A 126 -8.85 18.29 -5.85
N PRO A 127 -9.67 17.22 -5.86
CA PRO A 127 -9.98 16.50 -7.08
C PRO A 127 -10.83 17.37 -8.03
N GLU A 128 -10.81 17.06 -9.32
CA GLU A 128 -11.57 17.81 -10.35
C GLU A 128 -13.06 17.93 -10.01
N GLN A 129 -13.63 16.86 -9.45
CA GLN A 129 -15.02 16.85 -8.97
C GLN A 129 -15.27 17.89 -7.88
N ALA A 130 -14.36 18.02 -6.91
CA ALA A 130 -14.45 19.03 -5.86
C ALA A 130 -14.34 20.46 -6.43
N VAL A 131 -13.51 20.66 -7.45
CA VAL A 131 -13.41 21.96 -8.15
C VAL A 131 -14.72 22.33 -8.85
N LYS A 132 -15.39 21.36 -9.48
CA LYS A 132 -16.71 21.58 -10.11
C LYS A 132 -17.78 21.91 -9.07
N GLU A 133 -17.79 21.21 -7.94
CA GLU A 133 -18.71 21.45 -6.82
C GLU A 133 -18.50 22.83 -6.19
N LEU A 134 -17.25 23.24 -5.98
CA LEU A 134 -16.90 24.57 -5.49
C LEU A 134 -17.37 25.68 -6.44
N ASN A 135 -17.12 25.52 -7.75
CA ASN A 135 -17.61 26.47 -8.75
C ASN A 135 -19.14 26.61 -8.73
N LYS A 136 -19.84 25.49 -8.67
CA LYS A 136 -21.31 25.46 -8.62
C LYS A 136 -21.82 26.15 -7.34
N ALA A 137 -21.29 25.76 -6.18
CA ALA A 137 -21.69 26.30 -4.88
C ALA A 137 -21.39 27.80 -4.76
N PHE A 138 -20.26 28.27 -5.31
CA PHE A 138 -19.93 29.69 -5.35
C PHE A 138 -20.98 30.46 -6.15
N LYS A 139 -21.22 30.10 -7.41
CA LYS A 139 -22.14 30.83 -8.29
C LYS A 139 -23.60 30.77 -7.81
N SER A 140 -24.05 29.64 -7.25
CA SER A 140 -25.43 29.49 -6.78
C SER A 140 -25.72 30.27 -5.50
N SER A 141 -24.70 30.58 -4.69
CA SER A 141 -24.86 31.29 -3.42
C SER A 141 -24.71 32.81 -3.51
N LEU A 142 -24.46 33.37 -4.71
CA LEU A 142 -24.27 34.81 -4.88
C LEU A 142 -25.58 35.59 -4.87
N PHE A 143 -25.61 36.64 -4.05
CA PHE A 143 -26.62 37.70 -4.14
C PHE A 143 -26.50 38.49 -5.45
N PRO A 144 -27.57 39.14 -5.93
CA PRO A 144 -27.54 39.90 -7.18
C PRO A 144 -26.39 40.92 -7.27
N TYR A 145 -26.14 41.69 -6.20
CA TYR A 145 -25.04 42.66 -6.19
C TYR A 145 -23.64 42.02 -6.22
N GLN A 146 -23.49 40.80 -5.68
CA GLN A 146 -22.23 40.06 -5.73
C GLN A 146 -21.96 39.49 -7.13
N ARG A 147 -23.00 39.21 -7.91
CA ARG A 147 -22.85 38.83 -9.33
C ARG A 147 -22.28 39.98 -10.15
N VAL A 148 -22.68 41.22 -9.84
CA VAL A 148 -22.08 42.42 -10.46
C VAL A 148 -20.59 42.51 -10.14
N TRP A 149 -20.16 42.18 -8.90
CA TRP A 149 -18.74 42.12 -8.57
C TRP A 149 -17.99 41.03 -9.35
N LEU A 150 -18.64 39.89 -9.59
CA LEU A 150 -18.05 38.76 -10.33
C LEU A 150 -17.88 39.12 -11.81
N GLU A 151 -18.91 39.70 -12.41
CA GLU A 151 -18.83 40.20 -13.78
C GLU A 151 -17.78 41.30 -13.92
N ALA A 152 -17.70 42.23 -12.95
CA ALA A 152 -16.67 43.26 -12.94
C ALA A 152 -15.26 42.68 -12.81
N ARG A 153 -15.08 41.54 -12.13
CA ARG A 153 -13.78 40.84 -12.00
C ARG A 153 -13.29 40.35 -13.36
N ASP A 154 -14.17 39.80 -14.18
CA ASP A 154 -13.79 39.28 -15.50
C ASP A 154 -13.47 40.40 -16.50
N ASN A 155 -14.08 41.57 -16.34
CA ASN A 155 -13.91 42.70 -17.24
C ASN A 155 -12.83 43.71 -16.83
N ASN A 156 -12.36 43.68 -15.57
CA ASN A 156 -11.46 44.71 -15.03
C ASN A 156 -10.30 44.11 -14.24
N ARG A 157 -9.08 44.49 -14.61
CA ARG A 157 -7.87 44.12 -13.86
C ARG A 157 -7.81 44.73 -12.45
N ILE A 158 -8.33 45.94 -12.27
CA ILE A 158 -8.31 46.68 -11.00
C ILE A 158 -9.74 47.12 -10.69
N ARG A 159 -10.20 46.88 -9.46
CA ARG A 159 -11.54 47.24 -8.98
C ARG A 159 -11.43 48.03 -7.68
N ASN A 160 -11.97 49.25 -7.67
CA ASN A 160 -12.15 50.05 -6.46
C ASN A 160 -13.61 50.00 -6.05
N ILE A 161 -13.92 49.33 -4.94
CA ILE A 161 -15.30 49.01 -4.54
C ILE A 161 -15.66 49.81 -3.29
N LEU A 162 -16.55 50.78 -3.45
CA LEU A 162 -17.27 51.38 -2.32
C LEU A 162 -18.43 50.47 -1.94
N LYS A 163 -18.52 50.12 -0.65
CA LYS A 163 -19.50 49.15 -0.16
C LYS A 163 -20.14 49.57 1.16
N SER A 164 -21.37 49.13 1.36
CA SER A 164 -22.09 49.26 2.63
C SER A 164 -21.56 48.27 3.68
N ARG A 165 -21.84 48.53 4.96
CA ARG A 165 -21.50 47.58 6.04
C ARG A 165 -22.42 46.35 5.98
N GLN A 166 -21.93 45.22 6.49
CA GLN A 166 -22.71 43.98 6.69
C GLN A 166 -23.32 43.33 5.43
N ILE A 167 -22.77 43.60 4.24
CA ILE A 167 -23.24 43.00 2.97
C ILE A 167 -22.43 41.76 2.53
N GLY A 168 -21.78 41.06 3.47
CA GLY A 168 -21.03 39.84 3.13
C GLY A 168 -19.80 40.03 2.22
N ALA A 169 -19.20 41.23 2.19
CA ALA A 169 -18.04 41.50 1.33
C ALA A 169 -16.85 40.57 1.61
N THR A 170 -16.48 40.36 2.88
CA THR A 170 -15.37 39.47 3.26
C THR A 170 -15.63 38.03 2.85
N TRP A 171 -16.86 37.54 3.03
CA TRP A 171 -17.28 36.22 2.61
C TRP A 171 -17.15 36.05 1.09
N TYR A 172 -17.56 37.07 0.33
CA TYR A 172 -17.51 37.05 -1.13
C TYR A 172 -16.06 37.03 -1.64
N PHE A 173 -15.24 37.99 -1.23
CA PHE A 173 -13.87 38.12 -1.74
C PHE A 173 -12.96 36.97 -1.28
N ALA A 174 -13.22 36.37 -0.11
CA ALA A 174 -12.55 35.15 0.29
C ALA A 174 -12.81 34.00 -0.69
N ARG A 175 -14.08 33.83 -1.10
CA ARG A 175 -14.48 32.78 -2.05
C ARG A 175 -14.01 33.08 -3.47
N GLU A 176 -14.11 34.33 -3.93
CA GLU A 176 -13.57 34.77 -5.21
C GLU A 176 -12.08 34.45 -5.31
N ALA A 177 -11.28 34.83 -4.30
CA ALA A 177 -9.86 34.49 -4.26
C ALA A 177 -9.60 32.98 -4.26
N ALA A 178 -10.37 32.19 -3.50
CA ALA A 178 -10.23 30.74 -3.50
C ALA A 178 -10.49 30.15 -4.89
N MET A 179 -11.56 30.60 -5.57
CA MET A 179 -11.89 30.15 -6.91
C MET A 179 -10.83 30.58 -7.94
N ASP A 180 -10.26 31.78 -7.78
CA ASP A 180 -9.20 32.29 -8.64
C ASP A 180 -7.88 31.52 -8.47
N ALA A 181 -7.52 31.17 -7.24
CA ALA A 181 -6.38 30.30 -6.96
C ALA A 181 -6.57 28.90 -7.57
N ILE A 182 -7.79 28.36 -7.49
CA ILE A 182 -8.13 27.04 -8.02
C ILE A 182 -8.14 27.03 -9.55
N ALA A 183 -8.74 28.04 -10.18
CA ALA A 183 -8.90 28.08 -11.63
C ALA A 183 -7.61 28.43 -12.37
N ASN A 184 -6.85 29.40 -11.82
CA ASN A 184 -5.71 29.98 -12.53
C ASN A 184 -4.34 29.64 -11.92
N GLY A 185 -4.31 28.97 -10.76
CA GLY A 185 -3.06 28.68 -10.05
C GLY A 185 -2.33 29.93 -9.54
N THR A 186 -3.03 31.05 -9.40
CA THR A 186 -2.43 32.34 -9.03
C THR A 186 -2.36 32.52 -7.52
N ASN A 187 -1.27 33.11 -7.04
CA ASN A 187 -1.10 33.41 -5.61
C ASN A 187 -2.04 34.55 -5.19
N GLN A 188 -2.80 34.33 -4.12
CA GLN A 188 -3.76 35.29 -3.59
C GLN A 188 -3.24 35.90 -2.30
N ILE A 189 -3.24 37.23 -2.22
CA ILE A 189 -2.70 37.99 -1.09
C ILE A 189 -3.81 38.89 -0.53
N PHE A 190 -4.07 38.79 0.78
CA PHE A 190 -4.96 39.68 1.50
C PHE A 190 -4.16 40.69 2.32
N LEU A 191 -4.18 41.95 1.90
CA LEU A 191 -3.66 43.07 2.67
C LEU A 191 -4.81 43.71 3.45
N SER A 192 -4.64 43.86 4.76
CA SER A 192 -5.66 44.42 5.66
C SER A 192 -4.99 45.29 6.71
N ALA A 193 -5.77 46.12 7.42
CA ALA A 193 -5.24 47.00 8.45
C ALA A 193 -4.66 46.21 9.66
N SER A 194 -5.09 44.96 9.87
CA SER A 194 -4.48 44.06 10.86
C SER A 194 -4.39 42.61 10.38
N LYS A 195 -3.46 41.85 10.97
CA LYS A 195 -3.32 40.40 10.75
C LYS A 195 -4.60 39.63 11.10
N ALA A 196 -5.30 40.05 12.16
CA ALA A 196 -6.57 39.45 12.56
C ALA A 196 -7.63 39.57 11.45
N GLN A 197 -7.71 40.71 10.76
CA GLN A 197 -8.64 40.88 9.64
C GLN A 197 -8.30 39.96 8.46
N ALA A 198 -7.01 39.80 8.13
CA ALA A 198 -6.57 38.87 7.09
C ALA A 198 -6.92 37.40 7.44
N HIS A 199 -6.83 37.03 8.72
CA HIS A 199 -7.24 35.70 9.17
C HIS A 199 -8.74 35.42 9.02
N VAL A 200 -9.60 36.44 9.02
CA VAL A 200 -11.03 36.25 8.75
C VAL A 200 -11.26 35.76 7.30
N PHE A 201 -10.55 36.33 6.32
CA PHE A 201 -10.62 35.86 4.92
C PHE A 201 -10.17 34.40 4.83
N ARG A 202 -9.05 34.08 5.47
CA ARG A 202 -8.54 32.71 5.55
C ARG A 202 -9.58 31.74 6.13
N GLN A 203 -10.23 32.09 7.24
CA GLN A 203 -11.27 31.24 7.84
C GLN A 203 -12.44 31.00 6.87
N TYR A 204 -12.89 32.02 6.13
CA TYR A 204 -13.93 31.84 5.12
C TYR A 204 -13.50 30.90 3.99
N ILE A 205 -12.23 30.91 3.57
CA ILE A 205 -11.70 29.97 2.56
C ILE A 205 -11.73 28.54 3.11
N LEU A 206 -11.19 28.33 4.31
CA LEU A 206 -11.16 27.01 4.96
C LEU A 206 -12.57 26.44 5.13
N GLN A 207 -13.50 27.27 5.62
CA GLN A 207 -14.88 26.90 5.85
C GLN A 207 -15.59 26.57 4.54
N PHE A 208 -15.44 27.40 3.50
CA PHE A 208 -16.06 27.16 2.20
C PHE A 208 -15.63 25.83 1.59
N VAL A 209 -14.33 25.54 1.59
CA VAL A 209 -13.84 24.29 1.00
C VAL A 209 -14.28 23.09 1.82
N LYS A 210 -14.22 23.18 3.15
CA LYS A 210 -14.69 22.12 4.05
C LYS A 210 -16.18 21.83 3.87
N ASP A 211 -17.01 22.86 3.81
CA ASP A 211 -18.47 22.70 3.73
C ASP A 211 -18.93 22.10 2.40
N VAL A 212 -18.26 22.43 1.29
CA VAL A 212 -18.66 21.95 -0.03
C VAL A 212 -18.07 20.57 -0.34
N THR A 213 -16.84 20.31 0.08
CA THR A 213 -16.07 19.14 -0.40
C THR A 213 -15.69 18.16 0.70
N GLY A 214 -15.87 18.52 1.97
CA GLY A 214 -15.36 17.77 3.12
C GLY A 214 -13.84 17.88 3.33
N VAL A 215 -13.10 18.54 2.42
CA VAL A 215 -11.64 18.65 2.50
C VAL A 215 -11.22 19.73 3.50
N GLU A 216 -10.40 19.34 4.48
CA GLU A 216 -9.79 20.29 5.42
C GLU A 216 -8.47 20.84 4.89
N LEU A 217 -8.49 22.10 4.44
CA LEU A 217 -7.29 22.83 4.07
C LEU A 217 -6.46 23.21 5.32
N ARG A 218 -5.13 23.13 5.21
CA ARG A 218 -4.18 23.39 6.30
C ARG A 218 -2.99 24.26 5.86
N GLY A 219 -2.33 24.89 6.84
CA GLY A 219 -1.08 25.65 6.65
C GLY A 219 -1.26 27.15 6.43
N ASP A 220 -0.32 27.96 6.91
CA ASP A 220 -0.30 29.44 6.77
C ASP A 220 1.07 29.89 6.24
N PRO A 221 1.22 30.11 4.92
CA PRO A 221 0.20 30.20 3.87
C PRO A 221 -0.45 28.85 3.48
N ILE A 222 -1.65 28.89 2.88
CA ILE A 222 -2.34 27.71 2.34
C ILE A 222 -1.75 27.41 0.95
N THR A 223 -1.21 26.22 0.76
CA THR A 223 -0.75 25.73 -0.56
C THR A 223 -1.74 24.70 -1.09
N LEU A 224 -2.31 24.92 -2.27
CA LEU A 224 -3.23 23.98 -2.91
C LEU A 224 -2.46 23.03 -3.83
N SER A 225 -2.87 21.76 -3.88
CA SER A 225 -2.33 20.78 -4.83
C SER A 225 -3.43 20.39 -5.82
N PHE A 226 -3.16 20.50 -7.12
CA PHE A 226 -4.12 20.18 -8.18
C PHE A 226 -3.67 18.92 -8.94
N CYS A 227 -4.63 18.24 -9.58
CA CYS A 227 -4.31 17.25 -10.60
C CYS A 227 -3.79 18.04 -11.82
N ASN A 228 -2.50 17.93 -12.15
CA ASN A 228 -2.01 18.45 -13.42
C ASN A 228 -2.81 17.77 -14.54
N SER A 229 -3.49 18.58 -15.36
CA SER A 229 -4.03 18.12 -16.65
C SER A 229 -2.89 17.83 -17.61
#